data_AF-A0A7C3KK67-F1
#
_entry.id   AF-A0A7C3KK67-F1
#
_cell.length_a   1.000
_cell.length_b   1.000
_cell.length_c   1.000
_cell.angle_alpha   90.00
_cell.angle_beta   90.00
_cell.angle_gamma   90.00
#
_symmetry.space_group_name_H-M   'P 1'
#
loop_
_entity.id
_entity.type
_entity.pdbx_description
1 polymer ?
#
loop_
_entity_poly.entity_id
_entity_poly.type
_entity_poly.pdbx_seq_one_letter_code
_entity_poly.pdbx_strand_id
1 'polypeptide(L)'
;MMKLFSFLLVVAFFISGCSFDIRILTPAPVEIVFQSATPATSFPVETSSSVTKTPHPGFTPVTPDPVFFGAFTASDSANGSSQARFPAGTKQVFAIWNYQNMREGLAIKREWYLDGQLWLEREETWNFAKYGERGSVMDVSIYDFNIGLPSGEYKLLMYIDGVAQPIGKTTEGGAAPFIEFEILPPIEARSPNGNWSVRANLDRLILIDSSGAQSDLFIGREIAAVTWFPDNQHLLLVDRDRSTQVAAGLSVGVHDDLWIVDISSREAIMVYASDMPITASNGLLVSPDGRFVASQEGSGFGDACFVDVRMIFFEIAGDFRSARVFKQGQFGGIPVVKEGVIFPAEAGGWVGSGQFAVPLSATCAPDGSLNGSYVFDLEKLTVTKK
;
A
#
# COMPACT_ATOMS: atom_id res chain seq x y z
N MET A 1 -8.59 40.86 59.53
CA MET A 1 -7.17 41.25 59.64
C MET A 1 -6.35 40.04 59.18
N MET A 2 -5.74 40.06 57.97
CA MET A 2 -4.28 40.21 57.74
C MET A 2 -3.49 39.07 58.41
N LYS A 3 -2.70 38.19 57.77
CA LYS A 3 -1.94 38.13 56.49
C LYS A 3 -1.73 36.63 56.16
N LEU A 4 -1.89 36.15 54.92
CA LEU A 4 -0.90 36.07 53.83
C LEU A 4 0.48 35.50 54.25
N PHE A 5 0.76 34.23 53.90
CA PHE A 5 2.11 33.74 53.61
C PHE A 5 2.04 32.62 52.55
N SER A 6 2.32 33.00 51.31
CA SER A 6 2.66 32.08 50.22
C SER A 6 4.07 31.53 50.44
N PHE A 7 4.24 30.23 50.34
CA PHE A 7 5.55 29.61 50.17
C PHE A 7 5.64 29.05 48.75
N LEU A 8 6.45 29.71 47.92
CA LEU A 8 6.79 29.31 46.56
C LEU A 8 7.99 28.35 46.66
N LEU A 9 7.78 27.07 46.35
CA LEU A 9 8.86 26.08 46.28
C LEU A 9 9.49 26.13 44.88
N VAL A 10 10.67 26.71 44.77
CA VAL A 10 11.50 26.66 43.55
C VAL A 10 12.36 25.40 43.63
N VAL A 11 12.06 24.39 42.80
CA VAL A 11 12.91 23.22 42.62
C VAL A 11 13.84 23.48 41.44
N ALA A 12 15.10 23.76 41.73
CA ALA A 12 16.17 23.83 40.73
C ALA A 12 16.74 22.41 40.49
N PHE A 13 16.48 21.83 39.33
CA PHE A 13 17.14 20.60 38.88
C PHE A 13 18.51 20.96 38.26
N PHE A 14 19.58 20.68 38.99
CA PHE A 14 20.93 20.58 38.43
C PHE A 14 21.08 19.20 37.77
N ILE A 15 20.97 19.13 36.45
CA ILE A 15 21.37 17.95 35.68
C ILE A 15 22.88 18.03 35.50
N SER A 16 23.59 17.34 36.40
CA SER A 16 25.02 17.05 36.28
C SER A 16 25.23 16.10 35.11
N GLY A 17 25.95 16.56 34.08
CA GLY A 17 26.37 15.74 32.96
C GLY A 17 27.40 14.69 33.39
N CYS A 18 27.00 13.42 33.34
CA CYS A 18 27.94 12.30 33.26
C CYS A 18 28.02 11.87 31.80
N SER A 19 29.13 12.20 31.14
CA SER A 19 29.50 11.60 29.86
C SER A 19 29.86 10.14 30.09
N PHE A 20 29.05 9.21 29.59
CA PHE A 20 29.41 7.80 29.54
C PHE A 20 30.07 7.51 28.19
N ASP A 21 31.36 7.21 28.25
CA ASP A 21 32.19 6.79 27.11
C ASP A 21 31.96 5.29 26.89
N ILE A 22 31.10 4.93 25.93
CA ILE A 22 30.84 3.53 25.56
C ILE A 22 31.95 3.10 24.60
N ARG A 23 33.00 2.47 25.14
CA ARG A 23 33.97 1.71 24.35
C ARG A 23 33.38 0.36 23.97
N ILE A 24 32.87 0.25 22.76
CA ILE A 24 32.53 -1.04 22.16
C ILE A 24 33.85 -1.76 21.84
N LEU A 25 34.15 -2.80 22.61
CA LEU A 25 35.21 -3.75 22.31
C LEU A 25 34.72 -4.66 21.19
N THR A 26 34.96 -4.26 19.94
CA THR A 26 34.79 -5.15 18.79
C THR A 26 35.87 -6.23 18.85
N PRO A 27 35.55 -7.53 18.88
CA PRO A 27 36.55 -8.56 18.70
C PRO A 27 37.18 -8.45 17.30
N ALA A 28 38.49 -8.71 17.21
CA ALA A 28 39.23 -8.67 15.96
C ALA A 28 38.62 -9.65 14.93
N PRO A 29 38.65 -9.33 13.62
CA PRO A 29 38.16 -10.23 12.58
C PRO A 29 38.91 -11.56 12.62
N VAL A 30 38.16 -12.66 12.53
CA VAL A 30 38.74 -13.99 12.32
C VAL A 30 39.37 -14.02 10.93
N GLU A 31 40.69 -14.25 10.87
CA GLU A 31 41.44 -14.39 9.64
C GLU A 31 41.11 -15.76 9.02
N ILE A 32 40.26 -15.76 7.99
CA ILE A 32 39.92 -16.97 7.23
C ILE A 32 41.03 -17.21 6.21
N VAL A 33 41.82 -18.25 6.44
CA VAL A 33 42.83 -18.74 5.48
C VAL A 33 42.12 -19.45 4.34
N PHE A 34 42.09 -18.83 3.16
CA PHE A 34 41.63 -19.48 1.94
C PHE A 34 42.77 -20.30 1.31
N GLN A 35 42.52 -21.58 1.07
CA GLN A 35 43.38 -22.45 0.28
C GLN A 35 43.37 -22.03 -1.20
N SER A 36 44.54 -21.79 -1.78
CA SER A 36 44.71 -21.55 -3.22
C SER A 36 44.26 -22.76 -4.04
N ALA A 37 43.23 -22.56 -4.86
CA ALA A 37 42.88 -23.47 -5.95
C ALA A 37 43.71 -23.12 -7.20
N THR A 38 44.18 -24.17 -7.87
CA THR A 38 44.91 -24.21 -9.15
C THR A 38 44.23 -23.39 -10.25
N PRO A 39 44.97 -22.71 -11.15
CA PRO A 39 44.39 -21.85 -12.17
C PRO A 39 43.62 -22.66 -13.23
N ALA A 40 42.32 -22.37 -13.35
CA ALA A 40 41.51 -22.78 -14.47
C ALA A 40 41.71 -21.82 -15.64
N THR A 41 41.86 -22.41 -16.83
CA THR A 41 42.02 -21.78 -18.15
C THR A 41 41.01 -20.66 -18.38
N SER A 42 41.52 -19.50 -18.79
CA SER A 42 40.77 -18.28 -19.08
C SER A 42 39.82 -18.44 -20.27
N PHE A 43 38.53 -18.21 -20.04
CA PHE A 43 37.56 -17.85 -21.07
C PHE A 43 37.51 -16.32 -21.23
N PRO A 44 37.20 -15.80 -22.42
CA PRO A 44 37.15 -14.36 -22.67
C PRO A 44 36.09 -13.71 -21.78
N VAL A 45 36.49 -12.63 -21.11
CA VAL A 45 35.62 -11.75 -20.33
C VAL A 45 34.66 -11.06 -21.30
N GLU A 46 33.40 -11.49 -21.29
CA GLU A 46 32.32 -10.67 -21.84
C GLU A 46 32.14 -9.45 -20.94
N THR A 47 32.39 -8.29 -21.53
CA THR A 47 32.13 -6.98 -20.95
C THR A 47 30.67 -6.91 -20.52
N SER A 48 30.42 -7.03 -19.21
CA SER A 48 29.11 -6.79 -18.61
C SER A 48 28.70 -5.36 -18.93
N SER A 49 27.73 -5.22 -19.82
CA SER A 49 27.11 -3.93 -20.10
C SER A 49 26.33 -3.53 -18.86
N SER A 50 26.72 -2.42 -18.23
CA SER A 50 25.89 -1.78 -17.21
C SER A 50 24.50 -1.55 -17.79
N VAL A 51 23.49 -2.20 -17.22
CA VAL A 51 22.09 -1.93 -17.55
C VAL A 51 21.80 -0.51 -17.07
N THR A 52 21.94 0.46 -17.97
CA THR A 52 21.37 1.78 -17.79
C THR A 52 19.86 1.57 -17.70
N LYS A 53 19.28 1.73 -16.50
CA LYS A 53 17.83 1.80 -16.32
C LYS A 53 17.33 2.90 -17.26
N THR A 54 16.63 2.50 -18.33
CA THR A 54 16.02 3.44 -19.27
C THR A 54 15.11 4.37 -18.46
N PRO A 55 15.32 5.70 -18.48
CA PRO A 55 14.45 6.61 -17.77
C PRO A 55 13.03 6.47 -18.34
N HIS A 56 12.07 6.27 -17.44
CA HIS A 56 10.66 6.46 -17.76
C HIS A 56 10.52 7.85 -18.41
N PRO A 57 9.74 8.03 -19.49
CA PRO A 57 9.58 9.33 -20.15
C PRO A 57 8.83 10.29 -19.23
N GLY A 58 9.57 10.87 -18.28
CA GLY A 58 9.12 11.90 -17.37
C GLY A 58 9.39 13.27 -18.00
N PHE A 59 8.48 14.20 -17.76
CA PHE A 59 8.68 15.62 -18.03
C PHE A 59 10.03 16.07 -17.45
N THR A 60 10.99 16.41 -18.30
CA THR A 60 12.22 17.11 -17.90
C THR A 60 12.01 18.57 -18.27
N PRO A 61 11.91 19.49 -17.30
CA PRO A 61 11.74 20.90 -17.59
C PRO A 61 12.95 21.40 -18.42
N VAL A 62 12.73 22.22 -19.43
CA VAL A 62 13.82 22.97 -20.09
C VAL A 62 13.70 24.42 -19.63
N THR A 63 14.35 24.72 -18.52
CA THR A 63 14.38 26.06 -17.91
C THR A 63 15.81 26.41 -17.53
N PRO A 64 16.23 27.69 -17.58
CA PRO A 64 17.49 28.14 -16.99
C PRO A 64 17.41 28.25 -15.45
N ASP A 65 16.20 28.26 -14.88
CA ASP A 65 15.99 28.45 -13.45
C ASP A 65 16.16 27.13 -12.67
N PRO A 66 16.58 27.20 -11.39
CA PRO A 66 16.58 26.06 -10.49
C PRO A 66 15.17 25.47 -10.39
N VAL A 67 15.04 24.15 -10.48
CA VAL A 67 13.72 23.49 -10.43
C VAL A 67 13.78 22.10 -9.80
N PHE A 68 12.74 21.76 -9.05
CA PHE A 68 12.41 20.39 -8.65
C PHE A 68 11.27 19.84 -9.51
N PHE A 69 11.36 18.57 -9.89
CA PHE A 69 10.35 17.93 -10.75
C PHE A 69 10.31 16.41 -10.58
N GLY A 70 9.20 15.80 -11.03
CA GLY A 70 9.05 14.34 -11.09
C GLY A 70 9.14 13.65 -9.73
N ALA A 71 8.56 14.28 -8.70
CA ALA A 71 8.57 13.74 -7.36
C ALA A 71 7.58 12.58 -7.19
N PHE A 72 7.94 11.64 -6.33
CA PHE A 72 7.08 10.54 -5.90
C PHE A 72 7.52 10.04 -4.52
N THR A 73 6.67 9.20 -3.91
CA THR A 73 6.97 8.55 -2.64
C THR A 73 7.25 7.07 -2.80
N ALA A 74 8.06 6.52 -1.89
CA ALA A 74 8.38 5.09 -1.85
C ALA A 74 8.71 4.63 -0.42
N SER A 75 8.62 3.33 -0.18
CA SER A 75 9.01 2.71 1.10
C SER A 75 10.51 2.45 1.22
N ASP A 76 11.24 2.42 0.10
CA ASP A 76 12.70 2.25 0.04
C ASP A 76 13.34 3.31 -0.87
N SER A 77 14.37 3.98 -0.36
CA SER A 77 15.19 4.94 -1.13
C SER A 77 16.00 4.33 -2.28
N ALA A 78 16.46 3.08 -2.19
CA ALA A 78 17.46 2.56 -3.13
C ALA A 78 16.84 1.93 -4.39
N ASN A 79 15.68 1.29 -4.25
CA ASN A 79 14.98 0.58 -5.32
C ASN A 79 13.45 0.75 -5.26
N GLY A 80 12.96 1.76 -4.55
CA GLY A 80 11.53 1.94 -4.33
C GLY A 80 10.76 2.21 -5.61
N SER A 81 9.84 1.31 -5.92
CA SER A 81 8.74 1.60 -6.85
C SER A 81 7.90 2.75 -6.29
N SER A 82 7.40 3.60 -7.18
CA SER A 82 6.51 4.69 -6.83
C SER A 82 5.25 4.15 -6.12
N GLN A 83 4.96 4.65 -4.92
CA GLN A 83 3.79 4.30 -4.10
C GLN A 83 3.09 5.57 -3.62
N ALA A 84 1.74 5.57 -3.63
CA ALA A 84 0.91 6.68 -3.11
C ALA A 84 -0.02 6.23 -1.96
N ARG A 85 0.01 4.94 -1.62
CA ARG A 85 -0.73 4.38 -0.49
C ARG A 85 0.18 3.43 0.23
N PHE A 86 0.19 3.55 1.55
CA PHE A 86 1.03 2.79 2.44
C PHE A 86 0.16 2.18 3.53
N PRO A 87 0.39 0.91 3.93
CA PRO A 87 -0.39 0.29 4.98
C PRO A 87 -0.17 0.95 6.34
N ALA A 88 -1.11 0.75 7.25
CA ALA A 88 -0.98 1.23 8.61
C ALA A 88 0.32 0.76 9.26
N GLY A 89 0.94 1.65 10.03
CA GLY A 89 2.18 1.40 10.77
C GLY A 89 3.47 1.52 9.97
N THR A 90 3.41 1.98 8.72
CA THR A 90 4.60 2.37 7.93
C THR A 90 5.49 3.29 8.75
N LYS A 91 6.72 2.86 8.98
CA LYS A 91 7.68 3.56 9.83
C LYS A 91 8.38 4.71 9.14
N GLN A 92 8.53 4.65 7.82
CA GLN A 92 9.27 5.62 7.04
C GLN A 92 8.73 5.66 5.61
N VAL A 93 8.60 6.88 5.07
CA VAL A 93 8.28 7.12 3.66
C VAL A 93 9.32 8.07 3.10
N PHE A 94 9.95 7.68 2.00
CA PHE A 94 10.89 8.51 1.26
C PHE A 94 10.15 9.35 0.24
N ALA A 95 10.52 10.63 0.13
CA ALA A 95 10.20 11.45 -1.02
C ALA A 95 11.43 11.52 -1.93
N ILE A 96 11.21 11.15 -3.19
CA ILE A 96 12.24 11.08 -4.23
C ILE A 96 11.85 12.06 -5.32
N TRP A 97 12.78 12.90 -5.76
CA TRP A 97 12.55 13.87 -6.84
C TRP A 97 13.81 14.19 -7.61
N ASN A 98 13.64 14.75 -8.81
CA ASN A 98 14.75 15.23 -9.63
C ASN A 98 14.92 16.74 -9.47
N TYR A 99 16.14 17.21 -9.72
CA TYR A 99 16.49 18.62 -9.70
C TYR A 99 17.48 18.97 -10.80
N GLN A 100 17.48 20.24 -11.21
CA GLN A 100 18.42 20.78 -12.18
C GLN A 100 18.65 22.28 -11.95
N ASN A 101 19.75 22.79 -12.50
CA ASN A 101 20.21 24.18 -12.40
C ASN A 101 20.32 24.69 -10.95
N MET A 102 20.55 23.79 -10.00
CA MET A 102 20.78 24.16 -8.60
C MET A 102 22.11 24.89 -8.48
N ARG A 103 22.19 25.82 -7.53
CA ARG A 103 23.39 26.63 -7.26
C ARG A 103 23.67 26.65 -5.77
N GLU A 104 24.92 26.91 -5.42
CA GLU A 104 25.30 27.13 -4.02
C GLU A 104 24.54 28.33 -3.44
N GLY A 105 24.08 28.20 -2.19
CA GLY A 105 23.40 29.28 -1.46
C GLY A 105 21.88 29.36 -1.65
N LEU A 106 21.27 28.59 -2.56
CA LEU A 106 19.80 28.55 -2.71
C LEU A 106 19.14 28.08 -1.40
N ALA A 107 18.06 28.74 -0.98
CA ALA A 107 17.23 28.29 0.12
C ALA A 107 16.21 27.27 -0.40
N ILE A 108 16.15 26.09 0.22
CA ILE A 108 15.17 25.06 -0.08
C ILE A 108 14.25 24.85 1.11
N LYS A 109 12.94 24.83 0.86
CA LYS A 109 11.93 24.59 1.89
C LYS A 109 11.05 23.41 1.52
N ARG A 110 10.74 22.59 2.52
CA ARG A 110 9.77 21.49 2.43
C ARG A 110 8.69 21.70 3.49
N GLU A 111 7.44 21.62 3.07
CA GLU A 111 6.28 21.65 3.95
C GLU A 111 5.51 20.34 3.77
N TRP A 112 5.38 19.59 4.85
CA TRP A 112 4.57 18.40 4.93
C TRP A 112 3.26 18.74 5.63
N TYR A 113 2.15 18.41 5.00
CA TYR A 113 0.82 18.53 5.58
C TYR A 113 0.27 17.13 5.86
N LEU A 114 -0.48 16.99 6.95
CA LEU A 114 -1.27 15.82 7.29
C LEU A 114 -2.73 16.27 7.44
N ASP A 115 -3.63 15.67 6.66
CA ASP A 115 -5.05 16.01 6.61
C ASP A 115 -5.30 17.52 6.40
N GLY A 116 -4.49 18.12 5.53
CA GLY A 116 -4.54 19.54 5.20
C GLY A 116 -3.95 20.50 6.24
N GLN A 117 -3.45 20.00 7.37
CA GLN A 117 -2.77 20.80 8.39
C GLN A 117 -1.26 20.70 8.24
N LEU A 118 -0.54 21.83 8.31
CA LEU A 118 0.92 21.83 8.30
C LEU A 118 1.42 21.00 9.48
N TRP A 119 2.14 19.93 9.17
CA TRP A 119 2.61 18.94 10.14
C TRP A 119 4.10 19.09 10.41
N LEU A 120 4.92 19.22 9.37
CA LEU A 120 6.36 19.46 9.49
C LEU A 120 6.81 20.50 8.46
N GLU A 121 7.70 21.40 8.88
CA GLU A 121 8.38 22.34 7.99
C GLU A 121 9.89 22.20 8.18
N ARG A 122 10.63 22.26 7.07
CA ARG A 122 12.09 22.34 7.12
C ARG A 122 12.61 23.23 6.00
N GLU A 123 13.37 24.24 6.39
CA GLU A 123 14.11 25.11 5.48
C GLU A 123 15.61 24.95 5.71
N GLU A 124 16.37 24.82 4.63
CA GLU A 124 17.83 24.69 4.67
C GLU A 124 18.48 25.25 3.39
N THR A 125 19.76 25.55 3.46
CA THR A 125 20.53 25.91 2.26
C THR A 125 20.85 24.65 1.45
N TRP A 126 20.76 24.74 0.13
CA TRP A 126 21.12 23.66 -0.78
C TRP A 126 22.57 23.21 -0.57
N ASN A 127 22.74 21.93 -0.21
CA ASN A 127 24.06 21.34 -0.03
C ASN A 127 24.67 21.00 -1.40
N PHE A 128 25.26 22.01 -2.05
CA PHE A 128 25.84 21.88 -3.38
C PHE A 128 27.02 20.89 -3.42
N ALA A 129 27.82 20.80 -2.35
CA ALA A 129 28.92 19.84 -2.27
C ALA A 129 28.43 18.38 -2.32
N LYS A 130 27.23 18.11 -1.79
CA LYS A 130 26.61 16.78 -1.78
C LYS A 130 25.83 16.47 -3.05
N TYR A 131 24.97 17.41 -3.47
CA TYR A 131 23.99 17.16 -4.53
C TYR A 131 24.38 17.78 -5.88
N GLY A 132 25.26 18.78 -5.91
CA GLY A 132 25.66 19.47 -7.15
C GLY A 132 24.52 20.24 -7.83
N GLU A 133 24.66 20.44 -9.13
CA GLU A 133 23.75 21.25 -9.97
C GLU A 133 22.49 20.48 -10.42
N ARG A 134 22.64 19.18 -10.71
CA ARG A 134 21.58 18.34 -11.27
C ARG A 134 21.68 16.91 -10.75
N GLY A 135 20.54 16.24 -10.61
CA GLY A 135 20.49 14.87 -10.10
C GLY A 135 19.14 14.50 -9.51
N SER A 136 19.16 13.53 -8.60
CA SER A 136 17.98 13.06 -7.87
C SER A 136 18.25 13.08 -6.37
N VAL A 137 17.30 13.59 -5.59
CA VAL A 137 17.31 13.45 -4.13
C VAL A 137 16.55 12.17 -3.78
N MET A 138 17.18 11.29 -3.00
CA MET A 138 16.60 10.00 -2.61
C MET A 138 16.66 9.73 -1.10
N ASP A 139 17.27 10.63 -0.34
CA ASP A 139 17.58 10.44 1.09
C ASP A 139 16.72 11.30 2.02
N VAL A 140 15.64 11.88 1.48
CA VAL A 140 14.68 12.66 2.25
C VAL A 140 13.48 11.78 2.56
N SER A 141 13.13 11.71 3.85
CA SER A 141 12.02 10.92 4.34
C SER A 141 11.36 11.57 5.54
N ILE A 142 10.11 11.21 5.77
CA ILE A 142 9.45 11.34 7.06
C ILE A 142 9.43 9.97 7.73
N TYR A 143 9.58 9.92 9.05
CA TYR A 143 9.63 8.67 9.78
C TYR A 143 9.17 8.82 11.23
N ASP A 144 8.62 7.73 11.75
CA ASP A 144 8.50 7.45 13.17
C ASP A 144 8.79 5.96 13.37
N PHE A 145 10.01 5.64 13.80
CA PHE A 145 10.44 4.25 13.97
C PHE A 145 9.84 3.57 15.21
N ASN A 146 9.27 4.34 16.14
CA ASN A 146 8.67 3.80 17.35
C ASN A 146 7.26 3.30 17.05
N ILE A 147 6.35 4.22 16.71
CA ILE A 147 4.92 3.89 16.52
C ILE A 147 4.55 3.75 15.05
N GLY A 148 5.26 4.41 14.14
CA GLY A 148 4.88 4.51 12.73
C GLY A 148 4.16 5.82 12.44
N LEU A 149 4.11 6.17 11.16
CA LEU A 149 3.46 7.38 10.71
C LEU A 149 1.95 7.28 10.98
N PRO A 150 1.31 8.36 11.48
CA PRO A 150 -0.15 8.41 11.61
C PRO A 150 -0.86 8.12 10.29
N SER A 151 -2.02 7.47 10.35
CA SER A 151 -2.90 7.34 9.19
C SER A 151 -3.43 8.71 8.76
N GLY A 152 -3.65 8.89 7.47
CA GLY A 152 -4.19 10.13 6.90
C GLY A 152 -3.61 10.47 5.53
N GLU A 153 -4.06 11.58 4.99
CA GLU A 153 -3.60 12.12 3.71
C GLU A 153 -2.40 13.04 3.94
N TYR A 154 -1.25 12.66 3.39
CA TYR A 154 -0.02 13.44 3.41
C TYR A 154 0.13 14.23 2.13
N LYS A 155 0.61 15.46 2.25
CA LYS A 155 0.93 16.33 1.12
C LYS A 155 2.30 16.98 1.31
N LEU A 156 3.13 16.94 0.27
CA LEU A 156 4.42 17.63 0.25
C LEU A 156 4.36 18.81 -0.70
N LEU A 157 4.71 20.00 -0.19
CA LEU A 157 5.04 21.18 -0.99
C LEU A 157 6.53 21.47 -0.88
N MET A 158 7.12 21.93 -1.97
CA MET A 158 8.54 22.27 -2.03
C MET A 158 8.75 23.65 -2.63
N TYR A 159 9.76 24.35 -2.13
CA TYR A 159 10.10 25.70 -2.56
C TYR A 159 11.60 25.84 -2.78
N ILE A 160 11.97 26.70 -3.73
CA ILE A 160 13.33 27.21 -3.93
C ILE A 160 13.24 28.74 -3.83
N ASP A 161 14.01 29.35 -2.91
CA ASP A 161 13.99 30.78 -2.60
C ASP A 161 12.57 31.34 -2.40
N GLY A 162 11.71 30.57 -1.73
CA GLY A 162 10.32 30.93 -1.47
C GLY A 162 9.34 30.71 -2.64
N VAL A 163 9.83 30.26 -3.81
CA VAL A 163 9.01 29.98 -4.99
C VAL A 163 8.59 28.51 -5.00
N ALA A 164 7.28 28.25 -5.01
CA ALA A 164 6.73 26.89 -5.06
C ALA A 164 7.16 26.15 -6.34
N GLN A 165 7.49 24.87 -6.20
CA GLN A 165 8.07 24.06 -7.26
C GLN A 165 7.06 23.07 -7.85
N PRO A 166 7.08 22.83 -9.17
CA PRO A 166 6.14 21.94 -9.85
C PRO A 166 6.58 20.46 -9.73
N ILE A 167 6.55 19.94 -8.51
CA ILE A 167 7.10 18.62 -8.19
C ILE A 167 6.19 17.44 -8.55
N GLY A 168 4.88 17.68 -8.69
CA GLY A 168 3.87 16.65 -8.85
C GLY A 168 3.71 16.10 -10.27
N LYS A 169 2.66 15.29 -10.45
CA LYS A 169 2.29 14.75 -11.77
C LYS A 169 1.88 15.87 -12.73
N THR A 170 2.23 15.72 -14.00
CA THR A 170 1.78 16.60 -15.08
C THR A 170 0.29 16.39 -15.33
N THR A 171 -0.49 17.47 -15.24
CA THR A 171 -1.90 17.52 -15.65
C THR A 171 -2.03 18.40 -16.91
N GLU A 172 -3.21 18.45 -17.54
CA GLU A 172 -3.47 19.35 -18.68
C GLU A 172 -3.21 20.83 -18.37
N GLY A 173 -3.14 21.22 -17.09
CA GLY A 173 -2.77 22.57 -16.62
C GLY A 173 -1.29 22.75 -16.22
N GLY A 174 -0.44 21.74 -16.40
CA GLY A 174 0.96 21.72 -15.95
C GLY A 174 1.21 20.78 -14.77
N ALA A 175 2.45 20.70 -14.32
CA ALA A 175 2.83 19.87 -13.18
C ALA A 175 2.33 20.50 -11.87
N ALA A 176 1.66 19.68 -11.05
CA ALA A 176 1.12 20.13 -9.76
C ALA A 176 2.26 20.58 -8.82
N PRO A 177 2.04 21.59 -7.96
CA PRO A 177 3.07 22.08 -7.06
C PRO A 177 3.28 21.19 -5.81
N PHE A 178 2.70 19.99 -5.80
CA PHE A 178 2.72 19.08 -4.67
C PHE A 178 2.66 17.62 -5.12
N ILE A 179 3.05 16.72 -4.21
CA ILE A 179 2.67 15.30 -4.27
C ILE A 179 1.84 14.93 -3.05
N GLU A 180 1.00 13.92 -3.21
CA GLU A 180 0.16 13.37 -2.15
C GLU A 180 0.37 11.86 -2.03
N PHE A 181 0.25 11.35 -0.81
CA PHE A 181 0.12 9.94 -0.53
C PHE A 181 -0.70 9.72 0.74
N GLU A 182 -1.12 8.50 0.98
CA GLU A 182 -1.95 8.15 2.12
C GLU A 182 -1.28 7.06 2.96
N ILE A 183 -1.32 7.20 4.29
CA ILE A 183 -1.11 6.09 5.21
C ILE A 183 -2.50 5.57 5.59
N LEU A 184 -2.82 4.34 5.21
CA LEU A 184 -4.11 3.73 5.47
C LEU A 184 -4.33 3.51 6.98
N PRO A 185 -5.58 3.56 7.46
CA PRO A 185 -5.89 3.17 8.83
C PRO A 185 -5.63 1.67 9.05
N PRO A 186 -5.38 1.23 10.31
CA PRO A 186 -5.21 -0.18 10.60
C PRO A 186 -6.48 -0.95 10.27
N ILE A 187 -6.32 -2.14 9.69
CA ILE A 187 -7.43 -3.05 9.44
C ILE A 187 -7.73 -3.77 10.74
N GLU A 188 -8.96 -3.65 11.22
CA GLU A 188 -9.45 -4.36 12.40
C GLU A 188 -10.71 -5.15 12.05
N ALA A 189 -10.78 -6.40 12.52
CA ALA A 189 -11.95 -7.24 12.33
C ALA A 189 -12.24 -8.03 13.60
N ARG A 190 -13.52 -8.10 14.00
CA ARG A 190 -13.96 -8.84 15.19
C ARG A 190 -14.70 -10.10 14.79
N SER A 191 -14.47 -11.21 15.49
CA SER A 191 -15.21 -12.44 15.27
C SER A 191 -16.72 -12.22 15.52
N PRO A 192 -17.61 -12.96 14.85
CA PRO A 192 -19.06 -12.80 15.03
C PRO A 192 -19.54 -12.92 16.48
N ASN A 193 -18.93 -13.81 17.28
CA ASN A 193 -19.22 -14.00 18.70
C ASN A 193 -18.53 -12.97 19.61
N GLY A 194 -17.65 -12.13 19.07
CA GLY A 194 -16.94 -11.09 19.79
C GLY A 194 -15.77 -11.55 20.67
N ASN A 195 -15.44 -12.85 20.68
CA ASN A 195 -14.38 -13.42 21.53
C ASN A 195 -12.96 -13.13 21.01
N TRP A 196 -12.83 -12.89 19.71
CA TRP A 196 -11.58 -12.61 19.05
C TRP A 196 -11.67 -11.30 18.30
N SER A 197 -10.55 -10.59 18.24
CA SER A 197 -10.34 -9.51 17.29
C SER A 197 -8.99 -9.69 16.63
N VAL A 198 -8.87 -9.25 15.40
CA VAL A 198 -7.60 -9.21 14.68
C VAL A 198 -7.33 -7.77 14.27
N ARG A 199 -6.04 -7.43 14.27
CA ARG A 199 -5.54 -6.16 13.77
C ARG A 199 -4.39 -6.43 12.82
N ALA A 200 -4.46 -5.86 11.63
CA ALA A 200 -3.36 -5.89 10.68
C ALA A 200 -2.49 -4.64 10.81
N ASN A 201 -1.19 -4.84 10.78
CA ASN A 201 -0.18 -3.79 10.81
C ASN A 201 0.91 -4.15 9.80
N LEU A 202 1.02 -3.38 8.71
CA LEU A 202 1.93 -3.66 7.59
C LEU A 202 1.77 -5.11 7.05
N ASP A 203 2.72 -5.95 7.43
CA ASP A 203 2.93 -7.34 7.04
C ASP A 203 2.36 -8.33 8.08
N ARG A 204 1.96 -7.86 9.26
CA ARG A 204 1.55 -8.74 10.37
C ARG A 204 0.06 -8.69 10.61
N LEU A 205 -0.54 -9.88 10.80
CA LEU A 205 -1.86 -10.03 11.39
C LEU A 205 -1.71 -10.45 12.85
N ILE A 206 -2.23 -9.62 13.75
CA ILE A 206 -2.17 -9.83 15.19
C ILE A 206 -3.55 -10.26 15.68
N LEU A 207 -3.64 -11.42 16.32
CA LEU A 207 -4.82 -11.85 17.06
C LEU A 207 -4.81 -11.26 18.46
N ILE A 208 -5.96 -10.78 18.90
CA ILE A 208 -6.22 -10.19 20.21
C ILE A 208 -7.38 -10.96 20.83
N ASP A 209 -7.14 -11.58 21.98
CA ASP A 209 -8.16 -12.33 22.70
C ASP A 209 -9.05 -11.44 23.58
N SER A 210 -10.08 -12.04 24.19
CA SER A 210 -11.01 -11.33 25.07
C SER A 210 -10.37 -10.64 26.30
N SER A 211 -9.16 -11.05 26.70
CA SER A 211 -8.39 -10.43 27.79
C SER A 211 -7.50 -9.28 27.31
N GLY A 212 -7.38 -9.10 25.98
CA GLY A 212 -6.48 -8.15 25.34
C GLY A 212 -5.08 -8.71 25.09
N ALA A 213 -4.83 -9.99 25.35
CA ALA A 213 -3.55 -10.61 25.04
C ALA A 213 -3.37 -10.72 23.53
N GLN A 214 -2.15 -10.41 23.06
CA GLN A 214 -1.83 -10.33 21.64
C GLN A 214 -0.89 -11.45 21.22
N SER A 215 -1.12 -11.99 20.02
CA SER A 215 -0.27 -13.00 19.40
C SER A 215 -0.21 -12.79 17.89
N ASP A 216 0.98 -12.93 17.30
CA ASP A 216 1.10 -12.97 15.83
C ASP A 216 0.38 -14.20 15.29
N LEU A 217 -0.37 -14.00 14.21
CA LEU A 217 -1.17 -15.05 13.57
C LEU A 217 -0.71 -15.32 12.13
N PHE A 218 -0.22 -14.29 11.44
CA PHE A 218 0.27 -14.40 10.08
C PHE A 218 1.29 -13.29 9.80
N ILE A 219 2.28 -13.59 8.96
CA ILE A 219 3.26 -12.63 8.43
C ILE A 219 3.26 -12.78 6.90
N GLY A 220 2.91 -11.70 6.20
CA GLY A 220 2.84 -11.62 4.74
C GLY A 220 3.70 -10.50 4.17
N ARG A 221 3.29 -9.95 3.03
CA ARG A 221 3.86 -8.77 2.36
C ARG A 221 3.09 -7.51 2.74
N GLU A 222 1.78 -7.49 2.49
CA GLU A 222 0.86 -6.41 2.86
C GLU A 222 -0.52 -7.03 3.13
N ILE A 223 -1.01 -6.93 4.36
CA ILE A 223 -2.36 -7.42 4.67
C ILE A 223 -3.37 -6.38 4.19
N ALA A 224 -4.03 -6.65 3.06
CA ALA A 224 -4.89 -5.69 2.38
C ALA A 224 -6.37 -5.78 2.79
N ALA A 225 -6.81 -6.94 3.26
CA ALA A 225 -8.16 -7.15 3.76
C ALA A 225 -8.21 -8.35 4.72
N VAL A 226 -9.15 -8.30 5.67
CA VAL A 226 -9.42 -9.41 6.61
C VAL A 226 -10.91 -9.50 6.86
N THR A 227 -11.46 -10.72 6.88
CA THR A 227 -12.87 -10.98 7.25
C THR A 227 -12.99 -12.31 7.98
N TRP A 228 -14.03 -12.44 8.80
CA TRP A 228 -14.28 -13.64 9.58
C TRP A 228 -15.30 -14.55 8.90
N PHE A 229 -15.09 -15.87 9.03
CA PHE A 229 -16.16 -16.83 8.77
C PHE A 229 -17.18 -16.82 9.92
N PRO A 230 -18.45 -17.19 9.65
CA PRO A 230 -19.49 -17.30 10.68
C PRO A 230 -19.17 -18.26 11.82
N ASP A 231 -18.24 -19.20 11.63
CA ASP A 231 -17.86 -20.22 12.60
C ASP A 231 -17.02 -19.71 13.78
N ASN A 232 -16.48 -18.48 13.70
CA ASN A 232 -15.60 -17.86 14.69
C ASN A 232 -14.24 -18.54 14.88
N GLN A 233 -13.89 -19.48 14.01
CA GLN A 233 -12.65 -20.25 14.06
C GLN A 233 -11.75 -19.92 12.87
N HIS A 234 -12.33 -19.58 11.72
CA HIS A 234 -11.57 -19.26 10.53
C HIS A 234 -11.69 -17.79 10.17
N LEU A 235 -10.60 -17.24 9.65
CA LEU A 235 -10.57 -15.94 9.01
C LEU A 235 -10.02 -16.07 7.59
N LEU A 236 -10.42 -15.15 6.75
CA LEU A 236 -9.92 -14.99 5.40
C LEU A 236 -9.14 -13.67 5.34
N LEU A 237 -7.95 -13.70 4.74
CA LEU A 237 -7.14 -12.50 4.51
C LEU A 237 -6.64 -12.41 3.08
N VAL A 238 -6.35 -11.19 2.64
CA VAL A 238 -5.63 -10.90 1.40
C VAL A 238 -4.21 -10.49 1.73
N ASP A 239 -3.24 -11.23 1.20
CA ASP A 239 -1.83 -10.85 1.19
C ASP A 239 -1.48 -10.25 -0.17
N ARG A 240 -1.10 -8.98 -0.18
CA ARG A 240 -0.92 -8.17 -1.38
C ARG A 240 0.56 -8.02 -1.75
N ASP A 241 0.84 -8.20 -3.03
CA ASP A 241 2.13 -7.92 -3.65
C ASP A 241 2.04 -6.69 -4.56
N ARG A 242 2.94 -5.74 -4.34
CA ARG A 242 3.10 -4.52 -5.13
C ARG A 242 4.42 -4.46 -5.90
N SER A 243 5.20 -5.53 -5.89
CA SER A 243 6.55 -5.56 -6.48
C SER A 243 6.55 -5.27 -7.99
N THR A 244 5.47 -5.58 -8.68
CA THR A 244 5.27 -5.36 -10.12
C THR A 244 4.30 -4.20 -10.43
N GLN A 245 3.89 -3.42 -9.43
CA GLN A 245 2.98 -2.28 -9.58
C GLN A 245 3.60 -1.22 -10.50
N VAL A 246 2.90 -0.87 -11.58
CA VAL A 246 3.46 -0.03 -12.65
C VAL A 246 3.65 1.43 -12.21
N ALA A 247 2.75 1.97 -11.39
CA ALA A 247 2.89 3.31 -10.84
C ALA A 247 2.14 3.50 -9.53
N ALA A 248 2.59 4.49 -8.73
CA ALA A 248 1.94 4.92 -7.50
C ALA A 248 0.46 5.21 -7.70
N GLY A 249 -0.36 4.60 -6.84
CA GLY A 249 -1.80 4.79 -6.81
C GLY A 249 -2.56 4.00 -7.88
N LEU A 250 -1.87 3.30 -8.78
CA LEU A 250 -2.49 2.40 -9.76
C LEU A 250 -2.51 0.97 -9.24
N SER A 251 -3.58 0.25 -9.50
CA SER A 251 -3.75 -1.18 -9.17
C SER A 251 -3.15 -2.13 -10.22
N VAL A 252 -2.68 -1.60 -11.35
CA VAL A 252 -2.05 -2.39 -12.42
C VAL A 252 -0.71 -2.95 -11.94
N GLY A 253 -0.55 -4.27 -12.05
CA GLY A 253 0.62 -5.00 -11.53
C GLY A 253 0.56 -5.25 -10.02
N VAL A 254 -0.61 -5.09 -9.39
CA VAL A 254 -0.84 -5.59 -8.03
C VAL A 254 -1.34 -7.03 -8.11
N HIS A 255 -0.81 -7.91 -7.27
CA HIS A 255 -1.21 -9.32 -7.18
C HIS A 255 -1.67 -9.62 -5.77
N ASP A 256 -2.73 -10.41 -5.62
CA ASP A 256 -3.32 -10.70 -4.31
C ASP A 256 -3.45 -12.22 -4.11
N ASP A 257 -2.92 -12.70 -3.00
CA ASP A 257 -3.08 -14.08 -2.54
C ASP A 257 -4.14 -14.13 -1.45
N LEU A 258 -5.03 -15.11 -1.53
CA LEU A 258 -6.09 -15.34 -0.57
C LEU A 258 -5.70 -16.47 0.38
N TRP A 259 -5.71 -16.17 1.67
CA TRP A 259 -5.32 -17.10 2.72
C TRP A 259 -6.46 -17.31 3.72
N ILE A 260 -6.64 -18.54 4.16
CA ILE A 260 -7.47 -18.89 5.32
C ILE A 260 -6.56 -19.18 6.50
N VAL A 261 -6.90 -18.65 7.66
CA VAL A 261 -6.18 -18.95 8.91
C VAL A 261 -7.14 -19.55 9.94
N ASP A 262 -6.74 -20.68 10.52
CA ASP A 262 -7.43 -21.31 11.65
C ASP A 262 -6.87 -20.77 12.98
N ILE A 263 -7.73 -20.20 13.81
CA ILE A 263 -7.36 -19.60 15.10
C ILE A 263 -6.86 -20.63 16.11
N SER A 264 -7.41 -21.84 16.10
CA SER A 264 -7.09 -22.90 17.05
C SER A 264 -5.76 -23.57 16.75
N SER A 265 -5.50 -23.91 15.48
CA SER A 265 -4.28 -24.60 15.06
C SER A 265 -3.14 -23.64 14.71
N ARG A 266 -3.46 -22.36 14.43
CA ARG A 266 -2.54 -21.34 13.90
C ARG A 266 -1.98 -21.68 12.51
N GLU A 267 -2.63 -22.60 11.80
CA GLU A 267 -2.29 -22.92 10.42
C GLU A 267 -2.86 -21.85 9.47
N ALA A 268 -2.04 -21.38 8.54
CA ALA A 268 -2.44 -20.51 7.44
C ALA A 268 -2.29 -21.26 6.12
N ILE A 269 -3.36 -21.28 5.31
CA ILE A 269 -3.44 -22.02 4.06
C ILE A 269 -3.81 -21.06 2.94
N MET A 270 -2.95 -20.97 1.92
CA MET A 270 -3.26 -20.24 0.69
C MET A 270 -4.27 -21.04 -0.11
N VAL A 271 -5.44 -20.44 -0.37
CA VAL A 271 -6.54 -21.09 -1.11
C VAL A 271 -6.67 -20.56 -2.54
N TYR A 272 -6.06 -19.40 -2.83
CA TYR A 272 -6.05 -18.82 -4.16
C TYR A 272 -4.86 -17.87 -4.33
N ALA A 273 -4.22 -17.91 -5.50
CA ALA A 273 -3.24 -16.93 -5.93
C ALA A 273 -3.80 -16.21 -7.15
N SER A 274 -3.91 -14.88 -7.09
CA SER A 274 -4.41 -14.07 -8.20
C SER A 274 -3.30 -13.27 -8.85
N ASP A 275 -3.30 -13.28 -10.18
CA ASP A 275 -2.49 -12.36 -10.98
C ASP A 275 -3.07 -10.93 -11.00
N MET A 276 -4.17 -10.67 -10.31
CA MET A 276 -4.88 -9.40 -10.26
C MET A 276 -5.20 -9.02 -8.82
N PRO A 277 -5.44 -7.73 -8.53
CA PRO A 277 -5.90 -7.34 -7.20
C PRO A 277 -7.33 -7.84 -6.99
N ILE A 278 -7.57 -8.31 -5.78
CA ILE A 278 -8.88 -8.62 -5.19
C ILE A 278 -9.22 -7.43 -4.29
N THR A 279 -10.49 -7.07 -4.14
CA THR A 279 -10.95 -5.95 -3.28
C THR A 279 -10.78 -4.53 -3.84
N ALA A 280 -11.13 -4.27 -5.10
CA ALA A 280 -11.06 -2.91 -5.66
C ALA A 280 -12.11 -1.93 -5.09
N SER A 281 -13.16 -2.39 -4.37
CA SER A 281 -14.14 -1.46 -3.78
C SER A 281 -14.93 -1.97 -2.56
N ASN A 282 -15.15 -3.28 -2.38
CA ASN A 282 -16.14 -3.78 -1.40
C ASN A 282 -15.65 -4.89 -0.44
N GLY A 283 -14.33 -5.14 -0.41
CA GLY A 283 -13.74 -6.14 0.48
C GLY A 283 -14.13 -7.59 0.17
N LEU A 284 -13.96 -8.46 1.17
CA LEU A 284 -14.31 -9.88 1.14
C LEU A 284 -15.63 -10.12 1.88
N LEU A 285 -16.64 -10.64 1.19
CA LEU A 285 -17.96 -10.88 1.77
C LEU A 285 -18.24 -12.37 1.90
N VAL A 286 -18.22 -12.89 3.13
CA VAL A 286 -18.55 -14.30 3.41
C VAL A 286 -20.07 -14.48 3.47
N SER A 287 -20.55 -15.53 2.81
CA SER A 287 -21.96 -15.93 2.80
C SER A 287 -22.45 -16.31 4.21
N PRO A 288 -23.76 -16.21 4.49
CA PRO A 288 -24.32 -16.55 5.80
C PRO A 288 -24.02 -17.98 6.28
N ASP A 289 -23.88 -18.96 5.38
CA ASP A 289 -23.53 -20.34 5.71
C ASP A 289 -22.01 -20.60 5.73
N GLY A 290 -21.19 -19.59 5.42
CA GLY A 290 -19.74 -19.68 5.37
C GLY A 290 -19.18 -20.42 4.16
N ARG A 291 -20.03 -20.95 3.26
CA ARG A 291 -19.58 -21.79 2.14
C ARG A 291 -18.97 -20.97 1.01
N PHE A 292 -19.53 -19.80 0.73
CA PHE A 292 -19.06 -18.94 -0.34
C PHE A 292 -18.47 -17.62 0.17
N VAL A 293 -17.55 -17.07 -0.61
CA VAL A 293 -16.99 -15.73 -0.46
C VAL A 293 -17.16 -14.99 -1.79
N ALA A 294 -17.66 -13.76 -1.73
CA ALA A 294 -17.80 -12.88 -2.89
C ALA A 294 -16.80 -11.72 -2.80
N SER A 295 -16.23 -11.35 -3.94
CA SER A 295 -15.37 -10.18 -4.07
C SER A 295 -15.40 -9.65 -5.51
N GLN A 296 -14.63 -8.60 -5.74
CA GLN A 296 -14.29 -8.11 -7.08
C GLN A 296 -12.82 -8.36 -7.35
N GLU A 297 -12.51 -8.75 -8.58
CA GLU A 297 -11.16 -8.95 -9.08
C GLU A 297 -10.93 -8.02 -10.28
N GLY A 298 -9.73 -7.47 -10.36
CA GLY A 298 -9.27 -6.62 -11.47
C GLY A 298 -8.80 -5.26 -10.99
N SER A 299 -8.04 -4.58 -11.82
CA SER A 299 -7.46 -3.27 -11.48
C SER A 299 -8.53 -2.18 -11.31
N GLY A 300 -9.72 -2.34 -11.89
CA GLY A 300 -10.71 -1.26 -12.02
C GLY A 300 -10.32 -0.22 -13.05
N PHE A 301 -9.17 -0.38 -13.73
CA PHE A 301 -8.76 0.52 -14.79
C PHE A 301 -9.71 0.40 -15.98
N GLY A 302 -10.12 1.52 -16.54
CA GLY A 302 -10.97 1.56 -17.72
C GLY A 302 -10.35 2.38 -18.83
N ASP A 303 -10.60 1.97 -20.07
CA ASP A 303 -10.28 2.74 -21.27
C ASP A 303 -11.43 2.58 -22.27
N ALA A 304 -12.03 3.71 -22.64
CA ALA A 304 -13.23 3.79 -23.47
C ALA A 304 -14.34 2.82 -23.01
N CYS A 305 -14.52 1.73 -23.75
CA CYS A 305 -15.58 0.75 -23.53
C CYS A 305 -15.14 -0.44 -22.66
N PHE A 306 -13.94 -0.42 -22.12
CA PHE A 306 -13.40 -1.51 -21.29
C PHE A 306 -13.23 -1.05 -19.85
N VAL A 307 -13.53 -1.95 -18.91
CA VAL A 307 -13.23 -1.79 -17.48
C VAL A 307 -12.70 -3.12 -16.99
N ASP A 308 -11.51 -3.12 -16.41
CA ASP A 308 -10.85 -4.30 -15.84
C ASP A 308 -11.37 -4.57 -14.42
N VAL A 309 -12.65 -4.90 -14.29
CA VAL A 309 -13.22 -5.35 -13.02
C VAL A 309 -14.35 -6.32 -13.27
N ARG A 310 -14.41 -7.38 -12.47
CA ARG A 310 -15.43 -8.43 -12.55
C ARG A 310 -15.74 -9.00 -11.18
N MET A 311 -16.92 -9.61 -11.07
CA MET A 311 -17.21 -10.46 -9.91
C MET A 311 -16.33 -11.72 -9.90
N ILE A 312 -15.86 -12.07 -8.70
CA ILE A 312 -15.22 -13.34 -8.41
C ILE A 312 -15.87 -13.94 -7.14
N PHE A 313 -16.05 -15.25 -7.16
CA PHE A 313 -16.62 -16.02 -6.06
C PHE A 313 -15.72 -17.20 -5.73
N PHE A 314 -15.63 -17.53 -4.46
CA PHE A 314 -14.89 -18.67 -3.94
C PHE A 314 -15.87 -19.57 -3.19
N GLU A 315 -15.98 -20.83 -3.56
CA GLU A 315 -16.62 -21.86 -2.75
C GLU A 315 -15.55 -22.58 -1.96
N ILE A 316 -15.60 -22.38 -0.65
CA ILE A 316 -14.64 -22.92 0.29
C ILE A 316 -14.98 -24.38 0.56
N ALA A 317 -13.99 -25.26 0.40
CA ALA A 317 -14.15 -26.66 0.77
C ALA A 317 -14.44 -26.78 2.28
N GLY A 318 -15.22 -27.78 2.68
CA GLY A 318 -15.62 -27.95 4.08
C GLY A 318 -14.45 -28.22 5.06
N ASP A 319 -13.26 -28.51 4.55
CA ASP A 319 -12.01 -28.64 5.33
C ASP A 319 -11.19 -27.34 5.38
N PHE A 320 -11.65 -26.26 4.74
CA PHE A 320 -10.98 -24.96 4.64
C PHE A 320 -9.59 -25.00 3.98
N ARG A 321 -9.26 -26.06 3.26
CA ARG A 321 -7.93 -26.22 2.64
C ARG A 321 -7.86 -25.83 1.17
N SER A 322 -9.01 -25.61 0.53
CA SER A 322 -9.08 -25.26 -0.88
C SER A 322 -10.34 -24.47 -1.20
N ALA A 323 -10.33 -23.79 -2.34
CA ALA A 323 -11.49 -23.09 -2.87
C ALA A 323 -11.71 -23.40 -4.35
N ARG A 324 -12.97 -23.58 -4.74
CA ARG A 324 -13.39 -23.58 -6.15
C ARG A 324 -13.74 -22.15 -6.56
N VAL A 325 -13.17 -21.68 -7.67
CA VAL A 325 -13.29 -20.28 -8.10
C VAL A 325 -14.30 -20.16 -9.24
N PHE A 326 -15.22 -19.19 -9.12
CA PHE A 326 -16.14 -18.79 -10.17
C PHE A 326 -15.94 -17.32 -10.52
N LYS A 327 -15.67 -17.02 -11.78
CA LYS A 327 -15.56 -15.66 -12.31
C LYS A 327 -16.85 -15.29 -13.03
N GLN A 328 -17.17 -14.01 -13.05
CA GLN A 328 -18.37 -13.45 -13.66
C GLN A 328 -18.73 -14.08 -15.02
N GLY A 329 -17.77 -14.19 -15.95
CA GLY A 329 -18.01 -14.73 -17.29
C GLY A 329 -18.40 -16.22 -17.35
N GLN A 330 -18.33 -16.96 -16.24
CA GLN A 330 -18.76 -18.37 -16.17
C GLN A 330 -20.26 -18.52 -15.87
N PHE A 331 -20.95 -17.43 -15.55
CA PHE A 331 -22.38 -17.46 -15.25
C PHE A 331 -23.22 -17.25 -16.52
N GLY A 332 -24.21 -18.11 -16.73
CA GLY A 332 -25.21 -17.91 -17.78
C GLY A 332 -26.19 -16.79 -17.42
N GLY A 333 -26.67 -16.03 -18.41
CA GLY A 333 -27.67 -14.97 -18.20
C GLY A 333 -27.10 -13.56 -18.02
N ILE A 334 -25.77 -13.41 -18.06
CA ILE A 334 -25.15 -12.08 -18.16
C ILE A 334 -25.38 -11.54 -19.58
N PRO A 335 -25.87 -10.29 -19.73
CA PRO A 335 -26.06 -9.68 -21.03
C PRO A 335 -24.76 -9.58 -21.83
N VAL A 336 -24.85 -9.82 -23.14
CA VAL A 336 -23.72 -9.61 -24.05
C VAL A 336 -23.81 -8.19 -24.61
N VAL A 337 -22.76 -7.40 -24.43
CA VAL A 337 -22.63 -6.06 -25.00
C VAL A 337 -21.73 -6.15 -26.22
N LYS A 338 -22.17 -5.58 -27.35
CA LYS A 338 -21.44 -5.66 -28.63
C LYS A 338 -20.11 -4.88 -28.59
N GLU A 339 -20.14 -3.70 -27.99
CA GLU A 339 -19.04 -2.73 -28.00
C GLU A 339 -18.70 -2.28 -26.57
N GLY A 340 -18.61 -3.22 -25.61
CA GLY A 340 -18.28 -2.90 -24.22
C GLY A 340 -18.26 -4.11 -23.29
N VAL A 341 -18.32 -3.86 -21.98
CA VAL A 341 -18.31 -4.89 -20.94
C VAL A 341 -19.39 -4.65 -19.90
N ILE A 342 -19.89 -5.73 -19.30
CA ILE A 342 -20.68 -5.68 -18.07
C ILE A 342 -19.71 -5.75 -16.89
N PHE A 343 -19.83 -4.83 -15.94
CA PHE A 343 -18.95 -4.77 -14.77
C PHE A 343 -19.74 -4.43 -13.50
N PRO A 344 -19.27 -4.85 -12.31
CA PRO A 344 -19.88 -4.45 -11.05
C PRO A 344 -19.66 -2.95 -10.80
N ALA A 345 -20.74 -2.20 -10.68
CA ALA A 345 -20.70 -0.74 -10.51
C ALA A 345 -20.58 -0.32 -9.04
N GLU A 346 -21.08 -1.17 -8.12
CA GLU A 346 -21.16 -0.87 -6.68
C GLU A 346 -20.97 -2.15 -5.85
N ALA A 347 -21.09 -1.99 -4.52
CA ALA A 347 -21.17 -3.08 -3.56
C ALA A 347 -22.34 -4.01 -3.84
N GLY A 348 -22.03 -5.31 -3.82
CA GLY A 348 -23.05 -6.34 -3.73
C GLY A 348 -23.27 -6.80 -2.28
N GLY A 349 -24.20 -7.73 -2.12
CA GLY A 349 -24.50 -8.36 -0.85
C GLY A 349 -25.18 -9.71 -1.02
N TRP A 350 -25.02 -10.55 -0.02
CA TRP A 350 -25.71 -11.83 0.06
C TRP A 350 -27.21 -11.63 0.26
N VAL A 351 -28.02 -12.21 -0.63
CA VAL A 351 -29.49 -12.28 -0.47
C VAL A 351 -29.96 -13.66 -0.04
N GLY A 352 -29.02 -14.62 0.01
CA GLY A 352 -29.17 -15.96 0.55
C GLY A 352 -27.81 -16.64 0.58
N SER A 353 -27.72 -17.86 1.11
CA SER A 353 -26.46 -18.57 1.27
C SER A 353 -25.73 -18.87 -0.05
N GLY A 354 -26.47 -19.14 -1.14
CA GLY A 354 -25.93 -19.37 -2.48
C GLY A 354 -26.26 -18.27 -3.50
N GLN A 355 -26.76 -17.12 -3.03
CA GLN A 355 -27.25 -16.05 -3.91
C GLN A 355 -26.68 -14.69 -3.53
N PHE A 356 -26.05 -14.02 -4.50
CA PHE A 356 -25.39 -12.74 -4.32
C PHE A 356 -25.98 -11.70 -5.27
N ALA A 357 -26.49 -10.60 -4.72
CA ALA A 357 -27.02 -9.48 -5.50
C ALA A 357 -25.96 -8.39 -5.66
N VAL A 358 -25.78 -7.86 -6.87
CA VAL A 358 -24.82 -6.77 -7.13
C VAL A 358 -25.34 -5.86 -8.25
N PRO A 359 -25.19 -4.53 -8.12
CA PRO A 359 -25.43 -3.61 -9.23
C PRO A 359 -24.38 -3.81 -10.32
N LEU A 360 -24.82 -4.17 -11.53
CA LEU A 360 -23.96 -4.21 -12.72
C LEU A 360 -24.32 -3.04 -13.65
N SER A 361 -23.30 -2.52 -14.32
CA SER A 361 -23.42 -1.53 -15.39
C SER A 361 -22.75 -2.03 -16.66
N ALA A 362 -23.16 -1.44 -17.79
CA ALA A 362 -22.58 -1.68 -19.10
C ALA A 362 -21.81 -0.46 -19.59
N THR A 363 -20.58 -0.63 -20.05
CA THR A 363 -19.89 0.40 -20.82
C THR A 363 -20.36 0.41 -22.27
N CYS A 364 -20.43 1.61 -22.87
CA CYS A 364 -20.73 1.80 -24.29
C CYS A 364 -21.99 1.06 -24.79
N ALA A 365 -22.94 0.81 -23.89
CA ALA A 365 -24.28 0.36 -24.23
C ALA A 365 -25.19 1.59 -24.24
N PRO A 366 -25.70 2.02 -25.40
CA PRO A 366 -26.65 3.13 -25.47
C PRO A 366 -27.95 2.81 -24.72
N ASP A 367 -28.25 1.52 -24.61
CA ASP A 367 -29.38 1.01 -23.86
C ASP A 367 -29.05 0.87 -22.36
N GLY A 368 -29.50 1.84 -21.57
CA GLY A 368 -29.40 1.80 -20.11
C GLY A 368 -30.19 0.66 -19.46
N SER A 369 -31.01 -0.09 -20.22
CA SER A 369 -31.72 -1.27 -19.71
C SER A 369 -30.79 -2.39 -19.26
N LEU A 370 -29.50 -2.34 -19.58
CA LEU A 370 -28.51 -3.30 -19.07
C LEU A 370 -28.04 -2.97 -17.64
N ASN A 371 -28.24 -1.74 -17.17
CA ASN A 371 -27.83 -1.34 -15.84
C ASN A 371 -28.89 -1.77 -14.81
N GLY A 372 -28.45 -2.22 -13.64
CA GLY A 372 -29.35 -2.56 -12.54
C GLY A 372 -28.81 -3.63 -11.61
N SER A 373 -29.66 -4.12 -10.72
CA SER A 373 -29.31 -5.17 -9.77
C SER A 373 -29.42 -6.55 -10.43
N TYR A 374 -28.38 -7.36 -10.27
CA TYR A 374 -28.31 -8.74 -10.77
C TYR A 374 -28.08 -9.69 -9.61
N VAL A 375 -28.73 -10.84 -9.63
CA VAL A 375 -28.54 -11.92 -8.65
C VAL A 375 -27.83 -13.08 -9.31
N PHE A 376 -26.64 -13.38 -8.78
CA PHE A 376 -25.84 -14.56 -9.09
C PHE A 376 -26.35 -15.73 -8.24
N ASP A 377 -26.77 -16.82 -8.87
CA ASP A 377 -27.05 -18.12 -8.24
C ASP A 377 -25.80 -19.00 -8.42
N LEU A 378 -25.06 -19.19 -7.32
CA LEU A 378 -23.76 -19.88 -7.31
C LEU A 378 -23.88 -21.39 -7.47
N GLU A 379 -25.05 -21.96 -7.17
CA GLU A 379 -25.28 -23.41 -7.31
C GLU A 379 -25.62 -23.77 -8.76
N LYS A 380 -26.36 -22.89 -9.45
CA LYS A 380 -26.76 -23.09 -10.85
C LYS A 380 -25.82 -22.43 -11.85
N LEU A 381 -24.92 -21.56 -11.39
CA LEU A 381 -24.07 -20.70 -12.22
C LEU A 381 -24.90 -19.89 -13.22
N THR A 382 -25.97 -19.27 -12.72
CA THR A 382 -26.84 -18.38 -13.51
C THR A 382 -26.94 -17.00 -12.88
N VAL A 383 -27.30 -16.02 -13.70
CA VAL A 383 -27.53 -14.63 -13.31
C VAL A 383 -28.90 -14.21 -13.79
N THR A 384 -29.63 -13.52 -12.92
CA THR A 384 -30.94 -12.94 -13.23
C THR A 384 -30.96 -11.46 -12.88
N LYS A 385 -31.51 -10.64 -13.77
CA LYS A 385 -31.74 -9.22 -13.48
C LYS A 385 -32.98 -9.08 -12.60
N LYS A 386 -32.90 -8.25 -11.56
CA LYS A 386 -34.03 -7.91 -10.67
C LYS A 386 -34.90 -6.79 -11.20
#